data_AF-A0A2G9UYW2-F1
#
_entry.id   AF-A0A2G9UYW2-F1
#
_cell.length_a   1.000
_cell.length_b   1.000
_cell.length_c   1.000
_cell.angle_alpha   90.00
_cell.angle_beta   90.00
_cell.angle_gamma   90.00
#
_symmetry.space_group_name_H-M   'P 1'
#
loop_
_entity.id
_entity.type
_entity.pdbx_description
1 polymer ?
#
loop_
_entity_poly.entity_id
_entity_poly.type
_entity_poly.pdbx_seq_one_letter_code
_entity_poly.pdbx_strand_id
1 'polypeptide(L)'
;MGHTPLVKFQPKGFPNVDIFLKNETASKTQTLKHRFSWALIAWAIIEGKVHSNTTVYDSTSGNTGASEAYMCTLVGLPYIAVVDVSLRNFHAEDQAKKNKGFFINQFGNAQEAEEFHENSFRFTNESGTKYWKAPGVSGIGYGYNVKPIIYRETTSLNPNVVDEAMKMPDIASAAAMHVLRERGIGGGASTGLNFLVSLHKAYQLK
;
A
#
# COMPACT_ATOMS: atom_id res chain seq x y z
N MET A 1 -7.81 4.17 15.83
CA MET A 1 -7.36 4.57 14.47
C MET A 1 -8.34 5.62 13.95
N GLY A 2 -7.88 6.73 13.36
CA GLY A 2 -8.76 7.81 12.89
C GLY A 2 -9.49 7.47 11.59
N HIS A 3 -10.63 8.12 11.33
CA HIS A 3 -11.34 8.03 10.05
C HIS A 3 -10.79 9.05 9.06
N THR A 4 -10.53 8.62 7.83
CA THR A 4 -10.12 9.47 6.71
C THR A 4 -11.35 9.86 5.89
N PRO A 5 -11.49 11.13 5.45
CA PRO A 5 -12.70 11.58 4.78
C PRO A 5 -12.80 11.03 3.35
N LEU A 6 -14.04 10.93 2.86
CA LEU A 6 -14.35 10.66 1.47
C LEU A 6 -14.83 11.98 0.84
N VAL A 7 -14.15 12.43 -0.21
CA VAL A 7 -14.40 13.74 -0.84
C VAL A 7 -15.01 13.52 -2.22
N LYS A 8 -16.19 14.07 -2.47
CA LYS A 8 -16.81 14.03 -3.80
C LYS A 8 -16.00 14.90 -4.76
N PHE A 9 -15.64 14.35 -5.92
CA PHE A 9 -14.92 15.03 -6.97
C PHE A 9 -15.70 14.90 -8.28
N GLN A 10 -16.04 16.02 -8.91
CA GLN A 10 -16.86 16.03 -10.11
C GLN A 10 -16.14 16.73 -11.26
N PRO A 11 -15.45 15.97 -12.14
CA PRO A 11 -14.82 16.53 -13.31
C PRO A 11 -15.87 16.91 -14.35
N LYS A 12 -15.66 18.04 -15.02
CA LYS A 12 -16.50 18.43 -16.17
C LYS A 12 -16.48 17.31 -17.22
N GLY A 13 -17.65 17.02 -17.77
CA GLY A 13 -17.82 16.04 -18.82
C GLY A 13 -18.27 14.66 -18.36
N PHE A 14 -18.43 14.37 -17.07
CA PHE A 14 -18.93 13.07 -16.58
C PHE A 14 -20.22 13.21 -15.76
N PRO A 15 -21.34 13.70 -16.36
CA PRO A 15 -22.55 14.03 -15.62
C PRO A 15 -23.25 12.83 -14.97
N ASN A 16 -23.00 11.62 -15.49
CA ASN A 16 -23.70 10.40 -15.08
C ASN A 16 -22.91 9.54 -14.09
N VAL A 17 -21.73 9.99 -13.65
CA VAL A 17 -20.84 9.20 -12.78
C VAL A 17 -20.40 10.02 -11.58
N ASP A 18 -20.62 9.47 -10.39
CA ASP A 18 -20.08 10.04 -9.17
C ASP A 18 -18.68 9.52 -8.86
N ILE A 19 -17.68 10.43 -8.85
CA ILE A 19 -16.31 10.10 -8.44
C ILE A 19 -16.09 10.58 -7.01
N PHE A 20 -15.56 9.69 -6.17
CA PHE A 20 -15.20 9.97 -4.78
C PHE A 20 -13.73 9.65 -4.55
N LEU A 21 -13.04 10.52 -3.81
CA LEU A 21 -11.64 10.38 -3.44
C LEU A 21 -11.51 10.11 -1.94
N LYS A 22 -10.89 8.98 -1.58
CA LYS A 22 -10.59 8.65 -0.20
C LYS A 22 -9.29 9.34 0.23
N ASN A 23 -9.40 10.29 1.15
CA ASN A 23 -8.26 11.13 1.53
C ASN A 23 -7.44 10.50 2.65
N GLU A 24 -6.58 9.53 2.30
CA GLU A 24 -5.67 8.88 3.26
C GLU A 24 -4.53 9.80 3.74
N THR A 25 -4.31 10.95 3.09
CA THR A 25 -3.34 11.96 3.57
C THR A 25 -3.79 12.64 4.86
N ALA A 26 -5.07 12.50 5.24
CA ALA A 26 -5.58 12.96 6.53
C ALA A 26 -5.12 12.10 7.73
N SER A 27 -4.47 10.95 7.48
CA SER A 27 -3.83 10.16 8.53
C SER A 27 -2.62 10.88 9.15
N LYS A 28 -2.18 10.45 10.35
CA LYS A 28 -1.03 11.10 11.03
C LYS A 28 0.27 10.99 10.24
N THR A 29 0.49 9.87 9.55
CA THR A 29 1.67 9.69 8.67
C THR A 29 1.40 10.11 7.22
N GLN A 30 0.23 10.70 6.95
CA GLN A 30 -0.20 11.25 5.66
C GLN A 30 -0.13 10.25 4.50
N THR A 31 -0.35 8.97 4.78
CA THR A 31 -0.30 7.92 3.78
C THR A 31 -1.25 6.79 4.09
N LEU A 32 -1.72 6.12 3.03
CA LEU A 32 -2.49 4.88 3.14
C LEU A 32 -1.77 3.81 3.99
N LYS A 33 -0.43 3.80 4.00
CA LYS A 33 0.35 2.83 4.77
C LYS A 33 0.22 2.97 6.29
N HIS A 34 -0.38 4.06 6.78
CA HIS A 34 -0.60 4.29 8.21
C HIS A 34 -1.31 3.12 8.89
N ARG A 35 -2.43 2.69 8.30
CA ARG A 35 -3.29 1.64 8.87
C ARG A 35 -2.59 0.29 8.84
N PHE A 36 -1.94 0.00 7.71
CA PHE A 36 -1.18 -1.22 7.50
C PHE A 36 -0.01 -1.34 8.48
N SER A 37 0.78 -0.28 8.66
CA SER A 37 1.90 -0.29 9.61
C SER A 37 1.45 -0.40 11.07
N TRP A 38 0.31 0.19 11.43
CA TRP A 38 -0.30 -0.01 12.75
C TRP A 38 -0.59 -1.49 12.98
N ALA A 39 -1.28 -2.12 12.03
CA ALA A 39 -1.68 -3.51 12.10
C ALA A 39 -0.48 -4.44 12.25
N LEU A 40 0.56 -4.21 11.44
CA LEU A 40 1.77 -5.02 11.40
C LEU A 40 2.56 -4.94 12.72
N ILE A 41 2.69 -3.73 13.30
CA ILE A 41 3.36 -3.55 14.59
C ILE A 41 2.53 -4.12 15.74
N ALA A 42 1.21 -3.91 15.72
CA ALA A 42 0.31 -4.44 16.74
C ALA A 42 0.35 -5.98 16.79
N TRP A 43 0.24 -6.62 15.63
CA TRP A 43 0.39 -8.07 15.49
C TRP A 43 1.72 -8.56 16.06
N ALA A 44 2.84 -7.95 15.66
CA ALA A 44 4.16 -8.40 16.07
C ALA A 44 4.37 -8.29 17.59
N ILE A 45 3.76 -7.30 18.24
CA ILE A 45 3.78 -7.14 19.70
C ILE A 45 2.89 -8.20 20.37
N ILE A 46 1.67 -8.38 19.88
CA ILE A 46 0.69 -9.29 20.47
C ILE A 46 1.17 -10.75 20.40
N GLU A 47 1.78 -11.14 19.29
CA GLU A 47 2.42 -12.45 19.11
C GLU A 47 3.74 -12.59 19.88
N GLY A 48 4.19 -11.57 20.60
CA GLY A 48 5.43 -11.57 21.37
C GLY A 48 6.71 -11.56 20.51
N LYS A 49 6.60 -11.34 19.20
CA LYS A 49 7.75 -11.22 18.28
C LYS A 49 8.53 -9.93 18.52
N VAL A 50 7.85 -8.90 19.02
CA VAL A 50 8.41 -7.59 19.37
C VAL A 50 8.07 -7.28 20.82
N HIS A 51 9.07 -6.92 21.61
CA HIS A 51 8.92 -6.49 23.00
C HIS A 51 9.80 -5.26 23.28
N SER A 52 9.79 -4.76 24.51
CA SER A 52 10.42 -3.47 24.90
C SER A 52 11.91 -3.34 24.57
N ASN A 53 12.61 -4.45 24.31
CA ASN A 53 14.04 -4.46 24.03
C ASN A 53 14.35 -4.84 22.57
N THR A 54 13.33 -4.92 21.72
CA THR A 54 13.45 -5.31 20.31
C THR A 54 13.66 -4.08 19.44
N THR A 55 14.68 -4.10 18.60
CA THR A 55 14.79 -3.18 17.45
C THR A 55 14.04 -3.76 16.27
N VAL A 56 13.17 -2.95 15.66
CA VAL A 56 12.40 -3.32 14.47
C VAL A 56 13.18 -2.92 13.21
N TYR A 57 13.34 -3.85 12.28
CA TYR A 57 13.98 -3.62 10.98
C TYR A 57 12.96 -3.83 9.87
N ASP A 58 12.93 -2.95 8.86
CA ASP A 58 12.22 -3.22 7.60
C ASP A 58 13.04 -2.83 6.38
N SER A 59 12.70 -3.45 5.26
CA SER A 59 13.30 -3.25 3.95
C SER A 59 12.42 -2.32 3.12
N THR A 60 12.61 -1.01 3.30
CA THR A 60 11.69 0.01 2.78
C THR A 60 12.36 1.35 2.64
N SER A 61 11.99 2.07 1.57
CA SER A 61 12.50 3.41 1.26
C SER A 61 11.39 4.47 1.21
N GLY A 62 10.15 4.10 1.54
CA GLY A 62 8.97 4.92 1.27
C GLY A 62 7.94 4.97 2.39
N ASN A 63 6.69 5.20 2.00
CA ASN A 63 5.56 5.47 2.91
C ASN A 63 5.35 4.42 4.02
N THR A 64 5.65 3.14 3.74
CA THR A 64 5.58 2.10 4.77
C THR A 64 6.61 2.35 5.86
N GLY A 65 7.86 2.66 5.50
CA GLY A 65 8.90 2.85 6.51
C GLY A 65 8.68 4.07 7.38
N ALA A 66 8.23 5.18 6.78
CA ALA A 66 7.83 6.36 7.54
C ALA A 66 6.67 6.05 8.52
N SER A 67 5.73 5.19 8.11
CA SER A 67 4.59 4.82 8.95
C SER A 67 4.99 3.87 10.08
N GLU A 68 5.83 2.86 9.80
CA GLU A 68 6.36 1.95 10.82
C GLU A 68 7.25 2.67 11.84
N ALA A 69 8.13 3.57 11.38
CA ALA A 69 8.95 4.41 12.26
C ALA A 69 8.08 5.23 13.23
N TYR A 70 7.00 5.82 12.72
CA TYR A 70 6.02 6.53 13.54
C TYR A 70 5.37 5.61 14.58
N MET A 71 4.92 4.41 14.18
CA MET A 71 4.32 3.46 15.13
C MET A 71 5.31 3.00 16.19
N CYS A 72 6.53 2.65 15.80
CA CYS A 72 7.59 2.26 16.74
C CYS A 72 7.89 3.37 17.75
N THR A 73 7.89 4.64 17.30
CA THR A 73 8.07 5.80 18.19
C THR A 73 6.95 5.88 19.24
N LEU A 74 5.70 5.60 18.88
CA LEU A 74 4.57 5.64 19.82
C LEU A 74 4.68 4.58 20.93
N VAL A 75 5.29 3.43 20.64
CA VAL A 75 5.45 2.31 21.58
C VAL A 75 6.85 2.23 22.19
N GLY A 76 7.71 3.22 21.94
CA GLY A 76 9.05 3.30 22.52
C GLY A 76 10.07 2.31 21.95
N LEU A 77 9.88 1.86 20.70
CA LEU A 77 10.76 0.90 20.05
C LEU A 77 11.71 1.58 19.06
N PRO A 78 12.99 1.14 18.98
CA PRO A 78 13.89 1.56 17.91
C PRO A 78 13.45 0.98 16.56
N TYR A 79 13.53 1.79 15.50
CA TYR A 79 13.21 1.38 14.13
C TYR A 79 14.36 1.69 13.16
N ILE A 80 14.69 0.74 12.28
CA ILE A 80 15.74 0.87 11.27
C ILE A 80 15.18 0.48 9.89
N ALA A 81 15.10 1.47 8.99
CA ALA A 81 14.78 1.25 7.58
C ALA A 81 16.05 0.94 6.78
N VAL A 82 16.03 -0.18 6.05
CA VAL A 82 17.10 -0.61 5.16
C VAL A 82 16.70 -0.31 3.72
N VAL A 83 17.47 0.56 3.06
CA VAL A 83 17.08 1.24 1.80
C VAL A 83 17.81 0.65 0.56
N ASP A 84 18.79 -0.24 0.74
CA ASP A 84 19.66 -0.73 -0.34
C ASP A 84 18.91 -1.43 -1.50
N VAL A 85 19.09 -0.95 -2.73
CA VAL A 85 18.15 -1.23 -3.83
C VAL A 85 18.17 -2.71 -4.28
N SER A 86 19.32 -3.39 -4.18
CA SER A 86 19.47 -4.77 -4.66
C SER A 86 19.41 -5.81 -3.55
N LEU A 87 19.84 -5.48 -2.33
CA LEU A 87 19.97 -6.44 -1.24
C LEU A 87 19.23 -6.06 0.04
N ARG A 88 18.35 -5.04 0.03
CA ARG A 88 17.62 -4.57 1.23
C ARG A 88 16.96 -5.65 2.08
N ASN A 89 16.31 -6.66 1.49
CA ASN A 89 15.68 -7.73 2.26
C ASN A 89 16.73 -8.57 2.99
N PHE A 90 17.78 -8.98 2.29
CA PHE A 90 18.90 -9.73 2.85
C PHE A 90 19.58 -8.94 3.96
N HIS A 91 19.87 -7.65 3.73
CA HIS A 91 20.48 -6.79 4.73
C HIS A 91 19.59 -6.54 5.95
N ALA A 92 18.28 -6.31 5.77
CA ALA A 92 17.36 -6.11 6.88
C ALA A 92 17.25 -7.38 7.75
N GLU A 93 17.17 -8.54 7.12
CA GLU A 93 17.13 -9.82 7.82
C GLU A 93 18.47 -10.13 8.52
N ASP A 94 19.60 -9.91 7.86
CA ASP A 94 20.95 -10.10 8.42
C ASP A 94 21.20 -9.18 9.61
N GLN A 95 20.83 -7.90 9.51
CA GLN A 95 20.94 -6.95 10.62
C GLN A 95 20.02 -7.32 11.78
N ALA A 96 18.79 -7.74 11.52
CA ALA A 96 17.90 -8.21 12.57
C ALA A 96 18.50 -9.43 13.30
N LYS A 97 19.03 -10.43 12.57
CA LYS A 97 19.67 -11.61 13.16
C LYS A 97 20.89 -11.26 13.99
N LYS A 98 21.80 -10.43 13.46
CA LYS A 98 23.03 -10.00 14.15
C LYS A 98 22.75 -9.25 15.44
N ASN A 99 21.71 -8.41 15.43
CA ASN A 99 21.40 -7.52 16.55
C ASN A 99 20.27 -8.05 17.45
N LYS A 100 19.82 -9.30 17.26
CA LYS A 100 18.66 -9.88 17.99
C LYS A 100 17.39 -9.02 17.87
N GLY A 101 17.21 -8.38 16.72
CA GLY A 101 16.04 -7.60 16.37
C GLY A 101 15.00 -8.42 15.60
N PHE A 102 13.89 -7.76 15.25
CA PHE A 102 12.81 -8.36 14.47
C PHE A 102 12.76 -7.74 13.07
N PHE A 103 12.91 -8.58 12.05
CA PHE A 103 12.70 -8.17 10.66
C PHE A 103 11.21 -8.27 10.33
N ILE A 104 10.56 -7.12 10.20
CA ILE A 104 9.10 -7.05 10.09
C ILE A 104 8.57 -7.52 8.75
N ASN A 105 9.39 -7.45 7.69
CA ASN A 105 9.12 -8.00 6.36
C ASN A 105 7.69 -7.74 5.87
N GLN A 106 7.39 -6.48 5.54
CA GLN A 106 6.03 -6.05 5.21
C GLN A 106 5.30 -6.90 4.15
N PHE A 107 6.03 -7.51 3.21
CA PHE A 107 5.44 -8.37 2.19
C PHE A 107 5.27 -9.82 2.65
N GLY A 108 6.18 -10.32 3.49
CA GLY A 108 6.12 -11.70 3.99
C GLY A 108 5.12 -11.89 5.14
N ASN A 109 4.90 -10.87 5.96
CA ASN A 109 4.09 -10.97 7.17
C ASN A 109 2.72 -10.28 7.08
N ALA A 110 2.37 -9.70 5.93
CA ALA A 110 1.14 -8.90 5.81
C ALA A 110 -0.15 -9.71 6.00
N GLN A 111 -0.16 -11.02 5.70
CA GLN A 111 -1.31 -11.89 5.94
C GLN A 111 -1.60 -12.03 7.45
N GLU A 112 -0.55 -12.21 8.24
CA GLU A 112 -0.68 -12.38 9.68
C GLU A 112 -1.16 -11.10 10.38
N ALA A 113 -0.88 -9.94 9.78
CA ALA A 113 -1.29 -8.64 10.27
C ALA A 113 -2.69 -8.20 9.80
N GLU A 114 -3.35 -8.95 8.93
CA GLU A 114 -4.60 -8.56 8.28
C GLU A 114 -5.74 -8.37 9.28
N GLU A 115 -5.83 -9.24 10.29
CA GLU A 115 -6.83 -9.17 11.37
C GLU A 115 -6.73 -7.87 12.18
N PHE A 116 -5.55 -7.23 12.20
CA PHE A 116 -5.31 -5.97 12.88
C PHE A 116 -5.49 -4.74 11.97
N HIS A 117 -5.65 -4.97 10.67
CA HIS A 117 -5.83 -3.94 9.64
C HIS A 117 -7.31 -3.60 9.43
N GLU A 118 -8.22 -4.55 9.64
CA GLU A 118 -9.63 -4.38 9.34
C GLU A 118 -10.47 -3.84 10.51
N ASN A 119 -11.21 -2.76 10.22
CA ASN A 119 -12.47 -2.40 10.87
C ASN A 119 -13.51 -2.33 9.74
N SER A 120 -13.94 -3.45 9.15
CA SER A 120 -15.09 -3.59 8.23
C SER A 120 -15.25 -5.05 7.79
N PHE A 121 -16.49 -5.52 7.62
CA PHE A 121 -16.87 -6.92 7.38
C PHE A 121 -16.47 -7.49 6.00
N ARG A 122 -16.30 -8.83 5.99
CA ARG A 122 -16.01 -9.74 4.85
C ARG A 122 -16.89 -9.53 3.61
N PHE A 123 -16.32 -9.76 2.42
CA PHE A 123 -17.04 -10.13 1.20
C PHE A 123 -16.39 -11.33 0.50
N THR A 124 -17.21 -12.22 -0.06
CA THR A 124 -16.84 -13.46 -0.75
C THR A 124 -17.02 -13.36 -2.27
N ASN A 125 -15.94 -13.74 -2.97
CA ASN A 125 -15.76 -14.37 -4.30
C ASN A 125 -16.83 -14.25 -5.40
N GLU A 126 -16.41 -13.85 -6.61
CA GLU A 126 -16.81 -14.41 -7.92
C GLU A 126 -15.85 -13.89 -9.04
N SER A 127 -15.49 -14.75 -9.99
CA SER A 127 -14.38 -14.57 -10.96
C SER A 127 -14.86 -14.36 -12.42
N GLY A 128 -14.09 -13.65 -13.28
CA GLY A 128 -14.26 -13.80 -14.74
C GLY A 128 -13.36 -12.99 -15.71
N THR A 129 -12.50 -13.72 -16.45
CA THR A 129 -11.89 -13.43 -17.79
C THR A 129 -10.61 -12.59 -17.96
N LYS A 130 -9.76 -13.02 -18.93
CA LYS A 130 -8.31 -12.77 -19.07
C LYS A 130 -7.95 -11.62 -20.01
N TYR A 131 -7.10 -10.66 -19.59
CA TYR A 131 -6.07 -10.01 -20.45
C TYR A 131 -4.93 -9.40 -19.59
N TRP A 132 -3.67 -9.79 -19.82
CA TRP A 132 -2.48 -9.17 -19.20
C TRP A 132 -1.39 -8.84 -20.23
N LYS A 133 -0.75 -7.68 -20.10
CA LYS A 133 0.51 -7.25 -20.77
C LYS A 133 1.38 -6.43 -19.80
N ALA A 134 2.70 -6.61 -19.82
CA ALA A 134 3.67 -6.05 -18.85
C ALA A 134 4.32 -4.69 -19.24
N PRO A 135 4.96 -3.96 -18.31
CA PRO A 135 4.49 -3.59 -16.97
C PRO A 135 4.25 -2.07 -16.86
N GLY A 136 3.36 -1.67 -15.95
CA GLY A 136 3.13 -0.29 -15.48
C GLY A 136 2.96 -0.29 -13.96
N VAL A 137 3.16 0.87 -13.33
CA VAL A 137 3.23 1.05 -11.86
C VAL A 137 2.08 0.34 -11.12
N SER A 138 2.43 -0.45 -10.11
CA SER A 138 1.48 -1.23 -9.31
C SER A 138 0.54 -0.33 -8.49
N GLY A 139 -0.78 -0.49 -8.71
CA GLY A 139 -1.83 -0.06 -7.79
C GLY A 139 -1.95 -0.99 -6.57
N ILE A 140 -2.88 -0.67 -5.66
CA ILE A 140 -3.03 -1.29 -4.33
C ILE A 140 -3.74 -2.66 -4.45
N GLY A 141 -3.19 -3.73 -3.86
CA GLY A 141 -3.82 -5.06 -3.73
C GLY A 141 -2.85 -6.15 -3.23
N TYR A 142 -3.36 -7.23 -2.60
CA TYR A 142 -2.60 -8.29 -1.89
C TYR A 142 -3.12 -9.73 -2.19
N GLY A 143 -2.20 -10.72 -2.26
CA GLY A 143 -2.18 -12.07 -1.61
C GLY A 143 -3.00 -13.28 -2.10
N TYR A 144 -2.36 -14.39 -2.51
CA TYR A 144 -2.25 -15.70 -1.80
C TYR A 144 -1.49 -16.76 -2.68
N ASN A 145 -0.70 -17.65 -2.05
CA ASN A 145 0.20 -18.69 -2.59
C ASN A 145 1.61 -18.25 -3.07
N VAL A 146 2.60 -18.33 -2.18
CA VAL A 146 4.01 -18.03 -2.46
C VAL A 146 4.72 -19.17 -3.20
N LYS A 147 4.82 -19.04 -4.53
CA LYS A 147 5.95 -19.58 -5.32
C LYS A 147 7.11 -18.56 -5.31
N PRO A 148 8.37 -18.98 -5.56
CA PRO A 148 9.52 -18.08 -5.54
C PRO A 148 9.33 -16.88 -6.48
N ILE A 149 9.94 -15.76 -6.11
CA ILE A 149 9.97 -14.52 -6.90
C ILE A 149 10.64 -14.80 -8.24
N ILE A 150 9.86 -14.81 -9.33
CA ILE A 150 10.38 -14.86 -10.70
C ILE A 150 10.46 -13.41 -11.20
N TYR A 151 11.66 -12.99 -11.58
CA TYR A 151 11.94 -11.64 -12.08
C TYR A 151 10.98 -11.28 -13.24
N ARG A 152 10.26 -10.15 -13.11
CA ARG A 152 9.29 -9.58 -14.08
C ARG A 152 7.85 -10.13 -14.08
N GLU A 153 7.48 -11.00 -13.15
CA GLU A 153 6.08 -11.35 -12.88
C GLU A 153 5.66 -10.86 -11.49
N THR A 154 4.54 -10.14 -11.37
CA THR A 154 3.99 -9.77 -10.05
C THR A 154 3.21 -10.96 -9.50
N THR A 155 3.73 -11.60 -8.46
CA THR A 155 3.07 -12.70 -7.72
C THR A 155 2.31 -12.21 -6.48
N SER A 156 2.35 -10.90 -6.21
CA SER A 156 1.77 -10.27 -5.02
C SER A 156 0.28 -9.94 -5.13
N LEU A 157 -0.31 -10.04 -6.32
CA LEU A 157 -1.73 -9.81 -6.56
C LEU A 157 -2.45 -11.15 -6.75
N ASN A 158 -3.58 -11.34 -6.07
CA ASN A 158 -4.43 -12.49 -6.31
C ASN A 158 -5.21 -12.29 -7.61
N PRO A 159 -4.94 -13.09 -8.66
CA PRO A 159 -5.58 -12.89 -9.95
C PRO A 159 -7.08 -13.23 -9.93
N ASN A 160 -7.57 -13.96 -8.91
CA ASN A 160 -8.98 -14.33 -8.81
C ASN A 160 -9.87 -13.17 -8.33
N VAL A 161 -9.29 -12.11 -7.78
CA VAL A 161 -10.03 -10.92 -7.28
C VAL A 161 -9.75 -9.68 -8.13
N VAL A 162 -8.99 -9.81 -9.21
CA VAL A 162 -8.62 -8.72 -10.11
C VAL A 162 -9.22 -9.03 -11.49
N ASP A 163 -10.35 -8.39 -11.79
CA ASP A 163 -11.04 -8.57 -13.08
C ASP A 163 -10.32 -7.83 -14.22
N GLU A 164 -9.72 -6.68 -13.93
CA GLU A 164 -9.10 -5.81 -14.93
C GLU A 164 -7.81 -5.19 -14.39
N ALA A 165 -6.79 -5.16 -15.25
CA ALA A 165 -5.55 -4.43 -15.00
C ALA A 165 -5.31 -3.40 -16.11
N MET A 166 -5.13 -2.15 -15.73
CA MET A 166 -4.87 -1.05 -16.66
C MET A 166 -3.47 -0.48 -16.45
N LYS A 167 -2.82 -0.18 -17.57
CA LYS A 167 -1.56 0.56 -17.58
C LYS A 167 -1.82 2.00 -17.99
N MET A 168 -1.37 2.94 -17.17
CA MET A 168 -1.33 4.35 -17.53
C MET A 168 0.11 4.81 -17.72
N PRO A 169 0.36 5.81 -18.58
CA PRO A 169 1.68 6.43 -18.69
C PRO A 169 2.10 7.10 -17.37
N ASP A 170 3.36 6.96 -16.98
CA ASP A 170 3.88 7.57 -15.75
C ASP A 170 3.79 9.10 -15.80
N ILE A 171 4.10 9.70 -16.97
CA ILE A 171 3.95 11.14 -17.20
C ILE A 171 2.50 11.59 -17.01
N ALA A 172 1.52 10.79 -17.43
CA ALA A 172 0.12 11.11 -17.24
C ALA A 172 -0.25 11.04 -15.76
N SER A 173 0.24 10.02 -15.04
CA SER A 173 0.01 9.86 -13.60
C SER A 173 0.60 11.04 -12.80
N ALA A 174 1.79 11.49 -13.15
CA ALA A 174 2.41 12.68 -12.57
C ALA A 174 1.61 13.96 -12.91
N ALA A 175 1.21 14.15 -14.16
CA ALA A 175 0.38 15.30 -14.56
C ALA A 175 -0.96 15.32 -13.82
N ALA A 176 -1.63 14.18 -13.69
CA ALA A 176 -2.88 14.02 -12.96
C ALA A 176 -2.71 14.36 -11.47
N MET A 177 -1.59 13.97 -10.86
CA MET A 177 -1.24 14.39 -9.49
C MET A 177 -1.17 15.92 -9.37
N HIS A 178 -0.54 16.61 -10.32
CA HIS A 178 -0.49 18.08 -10.31
C HIS A 178 -1.87 18.72 -10.43
N VAL A 179 -2.73 18.20 -11.34
CA VAL A 179 -4.11 18.69 -11.52
C VAL A 179 -4.95 18.51 -10.24
N LEU A 180 -4.79 17.38 -9.53
CA LEU A 180 -5.46 17.17 -8.25
C LEU A 180 -4.96 18.16 -7.20
N ARG A 181 -3.65 18.43 -7.16
CA ARG A 181 -3.02 19.35 -6.21
C ARG A 181 -3.52 20.78 -6.37
N GLU A 182 -3.66 21.25 -7.61
CA GLU A 182 -4.24 22.56 -7.92
C GLU A 182 -5.69 22.71 -7.43
N ARG A 183 -6.40 21.58 -7.27
CA ARG A 183 -7.77 21.52 -6.74
C ARG A 183 -7.82 21.25 -5.23
N GLY A 184 -6.70 21.41 -4.53
CA GLY A 184 -6.60 21.23 -3.08
C GLY A 184 -6.58 19.76 -2.64
N ILE A 185 -6.43 18.80 -3.56
CA ILE A 185 -6.36 17.38 -3.24
C ILE A 185 -4.90 16.94 -3.23
N GLY A 186 -4.39 16.64 -2.03
CA GLY A 186 -3.04 16.12 -1.83
C GLY A 186 -2.92 14.65 -2.23
N GLY A 187 -1.76 14.26 -2.77
CA GLY A 187 -1.47 12.89 -3.18
C GLY A 187 -0.16 12.77 -3.94
N GLY A 188 0.30 11.53 -4.14
CA GLY A 188 1.48 11.23 -4.95
C GLY A 188 1.12 10.80 -6.38
N ALA A 189 2.12 10.39 -7.15
CA ALA A 189 1.90 9.88 -8.52
C ALA A 189 0.93 8.69 -8.56
N SER A 190 0.91 7.84 -7.53
CA SER A 190 -0.06 6.73 -7.39
C SER A 190 -1.50 7.21 -7.22
N THR A 191 -1.72 8.35 -6.55
CA THR A 191 -3.05 8.99 -6.49
C THR A 191 -3.47 9.48 -7.87
N GLY A 192 -2.54 10.08 -8.62
CA GLY A 192 -2.77 10.48 -10.01
C GLY A 192 -3.11 9.29 -10.92
N LEU A 193 -2.41 8.17 -10.77
CA LEU A 193 -2.70 6.91 -11.47
C LEU A 193 -4.14 6.43 -11.18
N ASN A 194 -4.52 6.31 -9.91
CA ASN A 194 -5.86 5.87 -9.52
C ASN A 194 -6.93 6.80 -10.10
N PHE A 195 -6.69 8.11 -10.05
CA PHE A 195 -7.61 9.10 -10.61
C PHE A 195 -7.77 8.95 -12.13
N LEU A 196 -6.69 8.74 -12.88
CA LEU A 196 -6.76 8.49 -14.32
C LEU A 196 -7.53 7.22 -14.67
N VAL A 197 -7.32 6.14 -13.91
CA VAL A 197 -8.08 4.89 -14.08
C VAL A 197 -9.56 5.14 -13.82
N SER A 198 -9.93 5.85 -12.76
CA SER A 198 -11.32 6.22 -12.47
C SER A 198 -11.94 7.05 -13.60
N LEU A 199 -11.22 8.03 -14.14
CA LEU A 199 -11.69 8.82 -15.29
C LEU A 199 -11.87 7.96 -16.53
N HIS A 200 -10.95 7.01 -16.79
CA HIS A 200 -11.06 6.10 -17.92
C HIS A 200 -12.29 5.20 -17.81
N LYS A 201 -12.55 4.61 -16.64
CA LYS A 201 -13.78 3.84 -16.40
C LYS A 201 -15.03 4.72 -16.54
N ALA A 202 -15.02 5.92 -15.97
CA ALA A 202 -16.13 6.85 -16.10
C ALA A 202 -16.39 7.24 -17.57
N TYR A 203 -15.35 7.26 -18.41
CA TYR A 203 -15.48 7.53 -19.85
C TYR A 203 -16.14 6.38 -20.60
N GLN A 204 -15.82 5.13 -20.23
CA GLN A 204 -16.45 3.93 -20.80
C GLN A 204 -17.94 3.81 -20.44
N LEU A 205 -18.37 4.47 -19.35
CA LEU A 205 -19.76 4.48 -18.88
C LEU A 205 -20.58 5.68 -19.39
N LYS A 206 -19.99 6.56 -20.20
CA LYS A 206 -20.72 7.65 -20.86
C LYS A 206 -21.67 7.12 -21.92
#